data_AF-A0A429UAM9-F1
#
_entry.id   AF-A0A429UAM9-F1
#
_cell.length_a   1.000
_cell.length_b   1.000
_cell.length_c   1.000
_cell.angle_alpha   90.00
_cell.angle_beta   90.00
_cell.angle_gamma   90.00
#
_symmetry.space_group_name_H-M   'P 1'
#
loop_
_entity.id
_entity.type
_entity.pdbx_description
1 polymer ?
#
loop_
_entity_poly.entity_id
_entity_poly.type
_entity_poly.pdbx_seq_one_letter_code
_entity_poly.pdbx_strand_id
1 'polypeptide(L)'
;MHATLTEDARCLYGDEYRPTPPCDHRHDEAFFIERLTFADADAILAMLRELTPNLVDGYLPVRIRNLAYRLVLLQRPDDPALMREAAGSLYLHGPDWDDIAADLEKRADALEAASPAGRGVTGEPASGPGE
;
A
#
# COMPACT_ATOMS: atom_id res chain seq x y z
N MET A 1 -12.66 20.94 8.83
CA MET A 1 -11.52 20.12 8.36
C MET A 1 -11.71 18.75 8.97
N HIS A 2 -11.63 17.69 8.17
CA HIS A 2 -11.83 16.32 8.65
C HIS A 2 -10.71 15.90 9.60
N ALA A 3 -11.05 15.15 10.66
CA ALA A 3 -10.11 14.78 11.70
C ALA A 3 -9.08 13.76 11.18
N THR A 4 -9.49 12.91 10.24
CA THR A 4 -8.61 11.91 9.62
C THR A 4 -8.51 12.10 8.10
N LEU A 5 -7.47 11.51 7.51
CA LEU A 5 -7.30 11.42 6.07
C LEU A 5 -8.43 10.58 5.44
N THR A 6 -8.84 9.50 6.12
CA THR A 6 -9.95 8.63 5.68
C THR A 6 -11.28 9.36 5.60
N GLU A 7 -11.61 10.18 6.60
CA GLU A 7 -12.82 11.00 6.60
C GLU A 7 -12.81 12.01 5.44
N ASP A 8 -11.65 12.60 5.16
CA ASP A 8 -11.50 13.58 4.08
C ASP A 8 -11.68 12.91 2.70
N ALA A 9 -10.99 11.79 2.47
CA ALA A 9 -11.12 11.01 1.25
C ALA A 9 -12.55 10.50 1.04
N ARG A 10 -13.20 9.99 2.09
CA ARG A 10 -14.61 9.59 2.06
C ARG A 10 -15.53 10.76 1.70
N CYS A 11 -15.29 11.93 2.27
CA CYS A 11 -16.08 13.12 1.99
C CYS A 11 -15.96 13.56 0.52
N LEU A 12 -14.75 13.47 -0.04
CA LEU A 12 -14.43 13.87 -1.41
C LEU A 12 -14.91 12.89 -2.48
N TYR A 13 -14.65 11.61 -2.27
CA TYR A 13 -14.83 10.57 -3.30
C TYR A 13 -15.99 9.62 -3.01
N GLY A 14 -16.52 9.66 -1.79
CA GLY A 14 -17.50 8.71 -1.29
C GLY A 14 -16.86 7.47 -0.68
N ASP A 15 -17.72 6.53 -0.30
CA ASP A 15 -17.35 5.22 0.23
C ASP A 15 -18.32 4.20 -0.38
N GLU A 16 -17.77 3.19 -1.05
CA GLU A 16 -18.59 2.17 -1.72
C GLU A 16 -19.34 1.29 -0.71
N TYR A 17 -18.77 1.11 0.48
CA TYR A 17 -19.26 0.15 1.47
C TYR A 17 -20.19 0.78 2.50
N ARG A 18 -20.23 2.13 2.58
CA ARG A 18 -21.00 2.86 3.60
C ARG A 18 -21.51 4.20 3.06
N PRO A 19 -22.68 4.68 3.52
CA PRO A 19 -23.14 6.03 3.18
C PRO A 19 -22.12 7.09 3.58
N THR A 20 -21.90 8.06 2.69
CA THR A 20 -21.09 9.24 2.99
C THR A 20 -21.91 10.22 3.82
N PRO A 21 -21.48 10.57 5.05
CA PRO A 21 -22.19 11.55 5.86
C PRO A 21 -22.26 12.92 5.16
N PRO A 22 -23.34 13.68 5.34
CA PRO A 22 -23.41 15.04 4.81
C PRO A 22 -22.28 15.89 5.42
N CYS A 23 -21.66 16.71 4.58
CA CYS A 23 -20.57 17.59 4.97
C CYS A 23 -20.80 18.98 4.39
N ASP A 24 -20.67 19.99 5.25
CA ASP A 24 -20.79 21.40 4.86
C ASP A 24 -19.43 22.03 4.50
N HIS A 25 -18.36 21.22 4.47
CA HIS A 25 -17.04 21.67 4.07
C HIS A 25 -16.90 21.71 2.54
N ARG A 26 -16.06 22.63 2.06
CA ARG A 26 -15.68 22.66 0.64
C ARG A 26 -14.87 21.41 0.31
N HIS A 27 -15.33 20.65 -0.68
CA HIS A 27 -14.58 19.54 -1.25
C HIS A 27 -13.53 20.08 -2.21
N ASP A 28 -12.26 20.07 -1.78
CA ASP A 28 -11.12 20.52 -2.59
C ASP A 28 -10.06 19.43 -2.65
N GLU A 29 -9.95 18.78 -3.82
CA GLU A 29 -8.97 17.72 -4.03
C GLU A 29 -7.52 18.24 -3.94
N ALA A 30 -7.25 19.49 -4.31
CA ALA A 30 -5.89 20.02 -4.21
C ALA A 30 -5.44 20.11 -2.74
N PHE A 31 -6.34 20.53 -1.86
CA PHE A 31 -6.09 20.56 -0.42
C PHE A 31 -5.94 19.15 0.16
N PHE A 32 -6.74 18.18 -0.30
CA PHE A 32 -6.57 16.79 0.10
C PHE A 32 -5.22 16.21 -0.32
N ILE A 33 -4.76 16.50 -1.54
CA ILE A 33 -3.43 16.07 -2.01
C ILE A 33 -2.33 16.67 -1.13
N GLU A 34 -2.44 17.94 -0.72
CA GLU A 34 -1.50 18.55 0.21
C GLU A 34 -1.47 17.81 1.56
N ARG A 35 -2.65 17.51 2.13
CA ARG A 35 -2.75 16.72 3.36
C ARG A 35 -2.17 15.31 3.21
N LEU A 36 -2.49 14.62 2.12
CA LEU A 36 -1.98 13.29 1.81
C LEU A 36 -0.46 13.29 1.72
N THR A 37 0.13 14.32 1.12
CA THR A 37 1.59 14.45 0.94
C THR A 37 2.35 14.51 2.27
N PHE A 38 1.75 15.10 3.31
CA PHE A 38 2.35 15.24 4.64
C PHE A 38 1.83 14.21 5.66
N ALA A 39 0.98 13.27 5.25
CA ALA A 39 0.47 12.24 6.13
C ALA A 39 1.54 11.16 6.42
N ASP A 40 1.51 10.63 7.64
CA ASP A 40 2.34 9.47 7.98
C ASP A 40 1.83 8.19 7.31
N ALA A 41 2.71 7.19 7.22
CA ALA A 41 2.43 5.92 6.59
C ALA A 41 1.21 5.19 7.18
N ASP A 42 0.97 5.28 8.49
CA ASP A 42 -0.14 4.58 9.14
C ASP A 42 -1.48 5.22 8.80
N ALA A 43 -1.56 6.55 8.77
CA ALA A 43 -2.75 7.28 8.35
C ALA A 43 -3.11 6.99 6.88
N ILE A 44 -2.12 6.91 6.00
CA ILE A 44 -2.33 6.58 4.59
C ILE A 44 -2.80 5.13 4.44
N LEU A 45 -2.17 4.17 5.12
CA LEU A 45 -2.56 2.77 5.07
C LEU A 45 -3.94 2.52 5.67
N ALA A 46 -4.29 3.22 6.75
CA ALA A 46 -5.63 3.17 7.34
C ALA A 46 -6.69 3.63 6.33
N MET A 47 -6.44 4.74 5.61
CA MET A 47 -7.32 5.21 4.55
C MET A 47 -7.47 4.19 3.42
N LEU A 48 -6.35 3.68 2.88
CA LEU A 48 -6.36 2.71 1.78
C LEU A 48 -7.14 1.44 2.18
N ARG A 49 -6.84 0.86 3.34
CA ARG A 49 -7.46 -0.39 3.77
C ARG A 49 -8.93 -0.23 4.15
N GLU A 50 -9.35 0.96 4.58
CA GLU A 50 -10.75 1.22 4.90
C GLU A 50 -11.60 1.51 3.65
N LEU A 51 -11.10 2.31 2.71
CA LEU A 51 -11.87 2.73 1.53
C LEU A 51 -11.73 1.79 0.34
N THR A 52 -10.67 0.98 0.31
CA THR A 52 -10.40 -0.02 -0.74
C THR A 52 -9.96 -1.35 -0.09
N PRO A 53 -10.82 -1.99 0.73
CA PRO A 53 -10.50 -3.24 1.42
C PRO A 53 -10.26 -4.40 0.43
N ASN A 54 -10.91 -4.34 -0.73
CA ASN A 54 -10.58 -5.16 -1.88
C ASN A 54 -9.92 -4.24 -2.92
N LEU A 55 -8.71 -4.55 -3.37
CA LEU A 55 -7.95 -3.70 -4.31
C LEU A 55 -8.68 -3.43 -5.64
N VAL A 56 -9.65 -4.27 -5.99
CA VAL A 56 -10.45 -4.21 -7.23
C VAL A 56 -11.56 -3.15 -7.15
N ASP A 57 -11.99 -2.82 -5.94
CA ASP A 57 -13.19 -2.03 -5.66
C ASP A 57 -12.81 -0.70 -4.97
N GLY A 58 -13.82 0.14 -4.73
CA GLY A 58 -13.77 1.40 -4.00
C GLY A 58 -13.83 2.63 -4.90
N TYR A 59 -14.39 3.72 -4.35
CA TYR A 59 -14.53 4.99 -5.08
C TYR A 59 -13.26 5.85 -5.08
N LEU A 60 -12.21 5.43 -4.38
CA LEU A 60 -10.95 6.16 -4.33
C LEU A 60 -10.31 6.17 -5.75
N PRO A 61 -10.07 7.35 -6.35
CA PRO A 61 -9.54 7.40 -7.71
C PRO A 61 -8.18 6.71 -7.83
N VAL A 62 -7.94 6.02 -8.95
CA VAL A 62 -6.68 5.33 -9.25
C VAL A 62 -5.46 6.21 -9.00
N ARG A 63 -5.51 7.48 -9.43
CA ARG A 63 -4.41 8.44 -9.23
C ARG A 63 -4.09 8.68 -7.75
N ILE A 64 -5.11 8.68 -6.90
CA ILE A 64 -4.96 8.89 -5.45
C ILE A 64 -4.41 7.63 -4.80
N ARG A 65 -4.90 6.44 -5.17
CA ARG A 65 -4.31 5.16 -4.74
C ARG A 65 -2.82 5.08 -5.09
N ASN A 66 -2.47 5.36 -6.34
CA ASN A 66 -1.09 5.30 -6.81
C ASN A 66 -0.19 6.28 -6.06
N LEU A 67 -0.66 7.52 -5.84
CA LEU A 67 0.08 8.50 -5.05
C LEU A 67 0.26 8.04 -3.60
N ALA A 68 -0.81 7.57 -2.96
CA ALA A 68 -0.80 7.07 -1.59
C ALA A 68 0.20 5.92 -1.41
N TYR A 69 0.14 4.87 -2.24
CA TYR A 69 1.09 3.76 -2.19
C TYR A 69 2.54 4.21 -2.37
N ARG A 70 2.80 5.14 -3.30
CA ARG A 70 4.16 5.69 -3.49
C ARG A 70 4.65 6.42 -2.25
N LEU A 71 3.81 7.22 -1.61
CA LEU A 71 4.17 7.93 -0.38
C LEU A 71 4.45 6.97 0.78
N VAL A 72 3.66 5.91 0.96
CA VAL A 72 3.92 4.92 2.01
C VAL A 72 5.20 4.15 1.73
N LEU A 73 5.46 3.75 0.48
CA LEU A 73 6.70 3.06 0.10
C LEU A 73 7.96 3.90 0.28
N LEU A 74 7.87 5.23 0.17
CA LEU A 74 8.97 6.14 0.52
C LEU A 74 9.25 6.16 2.03
N GLN A 75 8.21 5.99 2.85
CA GLN A 75 8.31 5.97 4.31
C GLN A 75 8.69 4.57 4.85
N ARG A 76 8.33 3.50 4.13
CA ARG A 76 8.57 2.08 4.49
C ARG A 76 9.23 1.31 3.33
N PRO A 77 10.47 1.66 2.97
CA PRO A 77 11.14 1.06 1.81
C PRO A 77 11.52 -0.40 1.98
N ASP A 78 11.44 -0.94 3.20
CA ASP A 78 11.87 -2.30 3.55
C ASP A 78 10.69 -3.23 3.89
N ASP A 79 9.46 -2.85 3.52
CA ASP A 79 8.25 -3.66 3.73
C ASP A 79 7.86 -4.41 2.44
N PRO A 80 8.24 -5.70 2.29
CA PRO A 80 7.94 -6.47 1.08
C PRO A 80 6.44 -6.76 0.92
N ALA A 81 5.67 -6.86 2.01
CA ALA A 81 4.23 -7.08 1.92
C ALA A 81 3.54 -5.85 1.33
N LEU A 82 3.95 -4.65 1.76
CA LEU A 82 3.47 -3.40 1.20
C LEU A 82 3.83 -3.24 -0.28
N MET A 83 5.03 -3.64 -0.70
CA MET A 83 5.43 -3.61 -2.11
C MET A 83 4.51 -4.47 -2.97
N ARG A 84 4.13 -5.66 -2.50
CA ARG A 84 3.18 -6.54 -3.21
C ARG A 84 1.77 -5.99 -3.22
N GLU A 85 1.31 -5.39 -2.12
CA GLU A 85 0.01 -4.71 -2.07
C GLU A 85 -0.06 -3.58 -3.12
N ALA A 86 0.98 -2.76 -3.21
CA ALA A 86 1.09 -1.68 -4.19
C ALA A 86 1.18 -2.21 -5.63
N ALA A 87 1.97 -3.26 -5.89
CA ALA A 87 2.05 -3.89 -7.21
C ALA A 87 0.68 -4.44 -7.66
N GLY A 88 -0.03 -5.12 -6.77
CA GLY A 88 -1.39 -5.60 -7.02
C GLY A 88 -2.35 -4.48 -7.41
N SER A 89 -2.28 -3.32 -6.75
CA SER A 89 -3.08 -2.15 -7.14
C SER A 89 -2.75 -1.64 -8.54
N LEU A 90 -1.51 -1.76 -9.02
CA LEU A 90 -1.11 -1.27 -10.35
C LEU A 90 -1.60 -2.19 -11.46
N TYR A 91 -1.45 -3.51 -11.30
CA TYR A 91 -1.89 -4.50 -12.30
C TYR A 91 -3.39 -4.43 -12.61
N LEU A 92 -4.21 -3.92 -11.69
CA LEU A 92 -5.66 -3.79 -11.85
C LEU A 92 -6.09 -2.65 -12.78
N HIS A 93 -5.19 -1.78 -13.22
CA HIS A 93 -5.53 -0.56 -13.96
C HIS A 93 -4.99 -0.51 -15.39
N GLY A 94 -4.61 -1.67 -15.92
CA GLY A 94 -4.09 -1.83 -17.28
C GLY A 94 -2.56 -1.81 -17.35
N PRO A 95 -1.99 -2.11 -18.53
CA PRO A 95 -0.59 -2.47 -18.67
C PRO A 95 0.39 -1.30 -18.53
N ASP A 96 -0.10 -0.06 -18.48
CA ASP A 96 0.74 1.16 -18.43
C ASP A 96 1.71 1.17 -17.25
N TRP A 97 1.40 0.44 -16.17
CA TRP A 97 2.18 0.41 -14.94
C TRP A 97 2.77 -0.96 -14.61
N ASP A 98 2.66 -1.95 -15.50
CA ASP A 98 3.10 -3.33 -15.25
C ASP A 98 4.60 -3.40 -14.96
N ASP A 99 5.42 -2.63 -15.68
CA ASP A 99 6.87 -2.60 -15.44
C ASP A 99 7.20 -2.10 -14.03
N ILE A 100 6.43 -1.15 -13.50
CA ILE A 100 6.60 -0.64 -12.14
C ILE A 100 6.14 -1.68 -11.12
N ALA A 101 5.02 -2.35 -11.38
CA ALA A 101 4.51 -3.41 -10.52
C ALA A 101 5.49 -4.59 -10.43
N ALA A 102 6.06 -5.01 -11.55
CA ALA A 102 7.05 -6.07 -11.62
C ALA A 102 8.35 -5.70 -10.88
N ASP A 103 8.79 -4.44 -10.95
CA ASP A 103 9.94 -3.97 -10.17
C ASP A 103 9.66 -4.01 -8.66
N LEU A 104 8.45 -3.63 -8.22
CA LEU A 104 8.05 -3.73 -6.82
C LEU A 104 8.05 -5.16 -6.31
N GLU A 105 7.52 -6.12 -7.08
CA GLU A 105 7.55 -7.55 -6.73
C GLU A 105 8.99 -8.07 -6.64
N LYS A 106 9.83 -7.74 -7.63
CA LYS A 106 11.24 -8.13 -7.62
C LYS A 106 12.00 -7.59 -6.41
N ARG A 107 11.72 -6.35 -6.01
CA ARG A 107 12.30 -5.74 -4.81
C ARG A 107 11.81 -6.42 -3.53
N ALA A 108 10.53 -6.76 -3.47
CA ALA A 108 9.96 -7.52 -2.35
C ALA A 108 10.67 -8.88 -2.20
N ASP A 109 10.82 -9.63 -3.30
CA ASP A 109 11.51 -10.91 -3.32
C ASP A 109 12.97 -10.79 -2.84
N ALA A 110 13.67 -9.73 -3.26
CA ALA A 110 15.04 -9.49 -2.84
C ALA A 110 15.17 -9.20 -1.33
N LEU A 111 14.23 -8.44 -0.75
CA LEU A 111 14.19 -8.15 0.70
C LEU A 111 13.93 -9.42 1.53
N GLU A 112 13.04 -10.27 1.05
CA GLU A 112 12.75 -11.55 1.71
C GLU A 112 13.91 -12.52 1.61
N ALA A 113 14.57 -12.60 0.45
CA ALA A 113 15.78 -13.40 0.28
C ALA A 113 16.95 -12.92 1.16
N ALA A 114 17.05 -11.61 1.39
CA ALA A 114 18.06 -11.01 2.27
C ALA A 114 17.75 -11.23 3.76
N SER A 115 16.47 -11.45 4.12
CA SER A 115 16.03 -11.62 5.49
C SER A 115 16.56 -12.93 6.09
N PRO A 116 17.06 -12.92 7.34
CA PRO A 116 17.70 -14.09 7.95
C PRO A 116 16.76 -15.30 8.12
N ALA A 117 15.45 -15.10 8.07
CA ALA A 117 14.45 -16.18 8.08
C ALA A 117 14.44 -17.02 6.78
N GLY A 118 14.95 -16.51 5.66
CA GLY A 118 15.08 -17.22 4.38
C GLY A 118 16.35 -18.07 4.26
N ARG A 119 17.34 -17.85 5.13
CA ARG A 119 18.51 -18.73 5.26
C ARG A 119 18.15 -19.93 6.12
N GLY A 120 17.39 -20.85 5.53
CA GLY A 120 17.22 -22.19 6.09
C GLY A 120 18.59 -22.76 6.46
N VAL A 121 18.71 -23.14 7.72
CA VAL A 121 19.79 -23.93 8.30
C VAL A 121 20.10 -25.10 7.36
N THR A 122 21.20 -25.02 6.61
CA THR A 122 21.82 -26.20 6.02
C THR A 122 22.40 -26.98 7.19
N GLY A 123 21.59 -27.88 7.75
CA GLY A 123 22.06 -28.88 8.71
C GLY A 123 23.09 -29.76 8.01
N GLU A 124 24.36 -29.50 8.29
CA GLU A 124 25.46 -30.39 7.97
C GLU A 124 25.21 -31.74 8.67
N PRO A 125 25.21 -32.89 7.97
CA PRO A 125 25.04 -34.17 8.63
C PRO A 125 26.30 -34.47 9.44
N ALA A 126 26.13 -34.60 10.76
CA ALA A 126 27.19 -35.07 11.65
C ALA A 126 27.67 -36.45 11.19
N SER A 127 28.84 -36.49 10.55
CA SER A 127 29.63 -37.70 10.41
C SER A 127 30.12 -38.12 11.79
N GLY A 128 29.42 -39.07 12.40
CA GLY A 128 29.95 -39.83 13.54
C GLY A 128 30.90 -40.91 13.02
N PRO A 129 32.10 -41.07 13.61
CA PRO A 129 32.99 -42.16 13.24
C PRO A 129 32.44 -43.48 13.77
N GLY A 130 32.75 -44.55 13.04
CA GLY A 130 32.40 -45.92 13.42
C GLY A 130 33.20 -46.46 14.60
N GLU A 131 32.74 -47.68 14.97
CA GLU A 131 33.26 -48.65 15.94
C GLU A 131 32.85 -48.47 17.41
#